data_AF-A0A2N3AMZ6-F1
#
_entry.id   AF-A0A2N3AMZ6-F1
#
_cell.length_a   1.000
_cell.length_b   1.000
_cell.length_c   1.000
_cell.angle_alpha   90.00
_cell.angle_beta   90.00
_cell.angle_gamma   90.00
#
_symmetry.space_group_name_H-M   'P 1'
#
loop_
_entity.id
_entity.type
_entity.pdbx_description
1 polymer ?
#
loop_
_entity_poly.entity_id
_entity_poly.type
_entity_poly.pdbx_seq_one_letter_code
_entity_poly.pdbx_strand_id
1 'polypeptide(L)' 'MFAIDFGSRSIKVAKVHKISDGYELDNYGVALSPEGAIANGEIFNPIVVADVLAELIKDSGIRDNKA' A
#
# COMPACT_ATOMS: atom_id res chain seq x y z
N MET A 1 -5.47 2.62 -11.36
CA MET A 1 -5.09 1.31 -10.84
C MET A 1 -4.44 1.50 -9.49
N PHE A 2 -4.82 0.69 -8.51
CA PHE A 2 -4.27 0.72 -7.16
C PHE A 2 -3.49 -0.58 -6.92
N ALA A 3 -2.30 -0.46 -6.34
CA ALA A 3 -1.41 -1.58 -6.06
C ALA A 3 -0.89 -1.49 -4.62
N ILE A 4 -0.71 -2.65 -3.99
CA ILE A 4 -0.16 -2.80 -2.66
C ILE A 4 0.96 -3.83 -2.71
N ASP A 5 2.10 -3.53 -2.07
CA ASP A 5 3.23 -4.43 -1.86
C ASP A 5 3.40 -4.69 -0.36
N PHE A 6 3.28 -5.95 0.07
CA PHE A 6 3.48 -6.38 1.45
C PHE A 6 4.87 -7.00 1.61
N GLY A 7 5.85 -6.17 1.97
CA GLY A 7 7.20 -6.64 2.30
C GLY A 7 7.37 -6.91 3.79
N SER A 8 8.31 -7.77 4.16
CA SER A 8 8.69 -7.99 5.57
C SER A 8 9.27 -6.75 6.25
N ARG A 9 9.81 -5.80 5.47
CA ARG A 9 10.39 -4.54 5.96
C ARG A 9 9.47 -3.34 5.80
N SER A 10 8.66 -3.33 4.76
CA SER A 10 7.80 -2.18 4.44
C SER A 10 6.57 -2.59 3.67
N ILE A 11 5.46 -1.92 3.94
CA ILE A 11 4.24 -1.94 3.14
C ILE A 11 4.29 -0.72 2.20
N LYS A 12 3.97 -0.91 0.92
CA LYS A 12 3.94 0.17 -0.08
C LYS A 12 2.61 0.22 -0.78
N VAL A 13 2.19 1.42 -1.14
CA VAL A 13 0.99 1.65 -1.95
C VAL A 13 1.31 2.55 -3.13
N ALA A 14 0.69 2.27 -4.27
CA ALA A 14 0.79 3.11 -5.45
C ALA A 14 -0.56 3.22 -6.14
N LYS A 15 -0.91 4.43 -6.56
CA LYS A 15 -2.02 4.70 -7.48
C LYS A 15 -1.44 5.26 -8.76
N VAL A 16 -1.81 4.66 -9.88
CA VAL A 16 -1.41 5.11 -11.22
C VAL A 16 -2.64 5.27 -12.10
N HIS A 17 -2.59 6.18 -13.05
CA HIS A 17 -3.57 6.27 -14.13
C HIS A 17 -2.90 6.05 -15.49
N LYS A 18 -3.69 5.57 -16.45
CA LYS A 18 -3.20 5.31 -17.82
C LYS A 18 -3.21 6.62 -18.60
N ILE A 19 -2.15 6.86 -19.36
CA ILE A 19 -2.05 7.95 -20.35
C ILE A 19 -1.98 7.36 -21.77
N SER A 20 -1.81 8.21 -22.80
CA SER A 20 -1.77 7.77 -24.20
C SER A 20 -0.69 6.73 -24.47
N ASP A 21 0.49 6.90 -23.90
CA ASP A 21 1.62 5.98 -24.01
C ASP A 21 2.26 5.73 -22.64
N GLY A 22 1.62 4.89 -21.83
CA GLY A 22 2.13 4.46 -20.53
C GLY A 22 1.23 4.80 -19.35
N TYR A 23 1.87 5.08 -18.21
CA TYR A 23 1.21 5.34 -16.94
C TYR A 23 1.88 6.50 -16.20
N GLU A 24 1.08 7.30 -15.51
CA GLU A 24 1.56 8.32 -14.58
C GLU A 24 1.22 7.92 -13.14
N LEU A 25 2.08 8.33 -12.22
CA LEU A 25 1.93 8.09 -10.78
C LEU A 25 1.06 9.19 -10.16
N ASP A 26 -0.12 8.82 -9.66
CA ASP A 26 -1.01 9.72 -8.93
C ASP A 26 -0.54 9.91 -7.49
N ASN A 27 -0.27 8.80 -6.82
CA ASN A 27 0.05 8.75 -5.40
C ASN A 27 0.99 7.59 -5.11
N TYR A 28 1.84 7.78 -4.12
CA TYR A 28 2.72 6.74 -3.60
C TYR A 28 2.90 6.91 -2.09
N GLY A 29 3.05 5.79 -1.39
CA GLY A 29 3.34 5.79 0.03
C GLY A 29 4.15 4.58 0.45
N VAL A 30 4.89 4.75 1.54
CA VAL A 30 5.62 3.69 2.22
C VAL A 30 5.42 3.78 3.73
N ALA A 31 5.23 2.64 4.39
CA ALA A 31 5.26 2.52 5.84
C ALA A 31 6.17 1.34 6.23
N LEU A 32 6.76 1.39 7.43
CA LEU A 32 7.47 0.23 7.98
C LEU A 32 6.46 -0.88 8.28
N SER A 33 6.85 -2.12 8.00
CA SER A 33 6.05 -3.26 8.41
C SER A 33 6.11 -3.41 9.92
N PRO A 34 4.99 -3.75 10.59
CA PRO A 34 5.02 -4.06 12.01
C PRO A 34 5.96 -5.24 12.28
N GLU A 35 6.73 -5.16 13.36
CA GLU A 35 7.69 -6.18 13.73
C GLU A 35 7.00 -7.55 13.90
N GLY A 36 7.55 -8.57 13.24
CA GLY A 36 7.02 -9.94 13.29
C GLY A 36 5.67 -10.16 12.58
N ALA A 37 5.03 -9.13 12.04
CA ALA A 37 3.72 -9.27 11.40
C ALA A 37 3.78 -9.81 9.97
N ILE A 38 4.92 -9.66 9.29
CA ILE A 38 5.15 -10.17 7.93
C ILE A 38 6.53 -10.84 7.87
N ALA A 39 6.58 -12.13 7.57
CA ALA A 39 7.84 -12.86 7.35
C ALA A 39 7.63 -14.06 6.43
N ASN A 40 8.69 -14.46 5.71
CA ASN A 40 8.69 -15.65 4.84
C ASN A 40 7.55 -15.72 3.81
N GLY A 41 7.05 -14.56 3.35
CA GLY A 41 5.94 -14.47 2.40
C GLY A 41 4.55 -14.59 3.03
N GLU A 42 4.46 -14.62 4.36
CA GLU A 42 3.20 -14.75 5.11
C GLU A 42 2.93 -13.53 5.98
N ILE A 43 1.64 -13.26 6.22
CA ILE A 43 1.14 -12.25 7.16
C ILE A 43 0.67 -12.96 8.43
N PHE A 44 1.42 -12.83 9.52
CA PHE A 44 1.14 -13.46 10.81
C PHE A 44 0.13 -12.66 11.65
N ASN A 45 0.10 -11.34 11.49
CA ASN A 45 -0.83 -10.47 12.20
C ASN A 45 -1.60 -9.56 11.21
N PRO A 46 -2.67 -10.08 10.58
CA PRO A 46 -3.40 -9.34 9.56
C PRO A 46 -4.12 -8.11 10.09
N ILE A 47 -4.53 -8.10 11.38
CA ILE A 47 -5.20 -6.94 11.98
C ILE A 47 -4.24 -5.75 12.05
N VAL A 48 -3.03 -5.95 12.59
CA VAL A 48 -2.04 -4.88 12.71
C VAL A 48 -1.53 -4.42 11.34
N VAL A 49 -1.39 -5.34 10.37
CA VAL A 49 -1.05 -4.98 8.98
C VAL A 49 -2.15 -4.15 8.33
N ALA A 50 -3.42 -4.46 8.59
CA ALA A 50 -4.55 -3.69 8.08
C ALA A 50 -4.59 -2.27 8.67
N ASP A 51 -4.30 -2.10 9.96
CA ASP A 51 -4.24 -0.80 10.60
C ASP A 51 -3.16 0.09 9.95
N VAL A 52 -1.94 -0.44 9.78
CA VAL A 52 -0.84 0.29 9.10
C VAL A 52 -1.19 0.62 7.65
N LEU A 53 -1.81 -0.32 6.92
CA LEU A 53 -2.23 -0.07 5.54
C LEU A 53 -3.29 1.03 5.47
N ALA A 54 -4.26 1.05 6.38
CA ALA A 54 -5.32 2.06 6.41
C ALA A 54 -4.76 3.47 6.66
N GLU A 55 -3.84 3.60 7.62
CA GLU A 55 -3.11 4.85 7.88
C GLU A 55 -2.28 5.25 6.67
N LEU A 56 -1.54 4.32 6.07
CA LEU A 56 -0.72 4.58 4.90
C LEU A 56 -1.55 5.08 3.70
N ILE A 57 -2.71 4.47 3.42
CA ILE A 57 -3.60 4.89 2.34
C ILE A 57 -4.08 6.33 2.58
N LYS A 58 -4.48 6.62 3.81
CA LYS A 58 -4.94 7.96 4.22
C LYS A 58 -3.85 9.01 4.05
N ASP A 59 -2.66 8.74 4.55
CA ASP A 59 -1.52 9.67 4.52
C ASP A 59 -0.97 9.89 3.11
N SER A 60 -1.06 8.87 2.25
CA SER A 60 -0.69 8.95 0.83
C SER A 60 -1.69 9.76 -0.01
N GLY A 61 -2.79 10.22 0.59
CA GLY A 61 -3.86 10.93 -0.10
C GLY A 61 -4.59 10.06 -1.12
N ILE A 62 -4.48 8.73 -1.01
CA ILE A 62 -5.14 7.80 -1.92
C ILE A 62 -6.62 7.75 -1.56
N ARG A 63 -7.45 8.28 -2.45
CA ARG A 63 -8.90 8.20 -2.38
C ARG A 63 -9.40 7.40 -3.58
N ASP A 64 -10.33 6.49 -3.35
CA ASP A 64 -11.09 5.89 -4.43
C ASP A 64 -12.48 6.54 -4.46
N ASN A 65 -12.72 7.36 -5.49
CA ASN A 65 -13.99 8.07 -5.67
C ASN A 65 -14.97 7.25 -6.54
N LYS A 66 -14.64 5.98 -6.81
CA LYS A 66 -15.46 5.05 -7.60
C LYS A 66 -15.87 3.86 -6.75
N ALA A 67 -16.71 4.11 -5.75
CA ALA A 67 -17.57 3.11 -5.15
C ALA A 67 -19.02 3.43 -5.56
#